data_AF-A0A3M1GKF5-F1
#
_entry.id   AF-A0A3M1GKF5-F1
#
_cell.length_a   1.000
_cell.length_b   1.000
_cell.length_c   1.000
_cell.angle_alpha   90.00
_cell.angle_beta   90.00
_cell.angle_gamma   90.00
#
_symmetry.space_group_name_H-M   'P 1'
#
loop_
_entity.id
_entity.type
_entity.pdbx_description
1 polymer ?
#
loop_
_entity_poly.entity_id
_entity_poly.type
_entity_poly.pdbx_seq_one_letter_code
_entity_poly.pdbx_strand_id
1 'polypeptide(L)' 'DDLYRAYHTNELTPRPEVILNLDVRQCGLGGASCGPGTLPQYLVLPGTYEFTVRLRPFNRGHENPADLARQRLPVYSPP' A
#
# COMPACT_ATOMS: atom_id res chain seq x y z
N ASP A 1 -14.85 -3.76 -2.20
CA ASP A 1 -15.84 -3.88 -3.28
C ASP A 1 -16.55 -2.59 -3.61
N ASP A 2 -16.98 -1.80 -2.61
CA ASP A 2 -17.71 -0.54 -2.81
C ASP A 2 -17.09 0.38 -3.88
N LEU A 3 -15.76 0.62 -3.78
CA LEU A 3 -15.03 1.45 -4.74
C LEU A 3 -15.02 0.88 -6.16
N TYR A 4 -14.94 -0.44 -6.32
CA TYR A 4 -14.93 -1.09 -7.64
C TYR A 4 -16.30 -1.07 -8.31
N ARG A 5 -17.38 -1.06 -7.51
CA ARG A 5 -18.76 -1.09 -7.99
C ARG A 5 -19.30 0.29 -8.38
N ALA A 6 -18.74 1.36 -7.83
CA ALA A 6 -19.19 2.71 -8.10
C ALA A 6 -18.78 3.17 -9.51
N TYR A 7 -19.76 3.58 -10.30
CA TYR A 7 -19.56 4.27 -11.58
C TYR A 7 -19.52 5.78 -11.40
N HIS A 8 -20.15 6.29 -10.33
CA HIS A 8 -20.18 7.72 -10.01
C HIS A 8 -19.79 7.98 -8.55
N THR A 9 -19.20 9.14 -8.28
CA THR A 9 -18.68 9.48 -6.95
C THR A 9 -19.75 9.56 -5.87
N ASN A 10 -20.98 9.93 -6.22
CA ASN A 10 -22.11 10.02 -5.30
C ASN A 10 -22.72 8.67 -4.90
N GLU A 11 -22.24 7.56 -5.45
CA GLU A 11 -22.69 6.20 -5.11
C GLU A 11 -21.94 5.64 -3.89
N LEU A 12 -20.82 6.28 -3.50
CA LEU A 12 -20.03 5.86 -2.36
C LEU A 12 -20.70 6.29 -1.05
N THR A 13 -20.77 5.35 -0.11
CA THR A 13 -21.22 5.59 1.25
C THR A 13 -20.03 5.60 2.20
N PRO A 14 -19.96 6.54 3.17
CA PRO A 14 -18.90 6.53 4.18
C PRO A 14 -18.90 5.24 5.00
N ARG A 15 -17.70 4.71 5.24
CA ARG A 15 -17.48 3.51 6.06
C ARG A 15 -16.93 3.94 7.42
N PRO A 16 -17.31 3.28 8.53
CA PRO A 16 -16.72 3.57 9.83
C PRO A 16 -15.26 3.09 9.93
N GLU A 17 -14.83 2.17 9.07
CA GLU A 17 -13.48 1.65 9.04
C GLU A 17 -12.56 2.37 8.03
N VAL A 18 -11.25 2.18 8.22
CA VAL A 18 -10.20 2.57 7.27
C VAL A 18 -9.67 1.32 6.57
N ILE A 19 -9.53 1.38 5.25
CA ILE A 19 -8.90 0.32 4.45
C ILE A 19 -7.43 0.69 4.20
N LEU A 20 -6.50 -0.14 4.72
CA LEU A 20 -5.06 0.04 4.57
C LEU A 20 -4.49 -1.09 3.69
N ASN A 21 -3.88 -0.73 2.56
CA ASN A 21 -3.13 -1.66 1.72
C ASN A 21 -1.62 -1.46 1.97
N LEU A 22 -0.88 -2.55 2.14
CA LEU A 22 0.57 -2.55 2.40
C LEU A 22 1.24 -3.48 1.38
N ASP A 23 1.57 -2.93 0.22
CA ASP A 23 2.04 -3.71 -0.93
C ASP A 23 3.54 -3.51 -1.16
N VAL A 24 4.25 -4.60 -1.44
CA VAL A 24 5.67 -4.56 -1.84
C VAL A 24 5.85 -3.84 -3.18
N ARG A 25 4.89 -4.05 -4.09
CA ARG A 25 4.80 -3.45 -5.43
C ARG A 25 3.35 -3.47 -5.91
N GLN A 26 3.01 -2.52 -6.78
CA GLN A 26 1.76 -2.47 -7.52
C GLN A 26 2.09 -2.28 -9.00
N CYS A 27 1.36 -2.96 -9.89
CA CYS A 27 1.54 -2.80 -11.33
C CYS A 27 1.25 -1.35 -11.75
N GLY A 28 2.05 -0.84 -12.68
CA GLY A 28 1.74 0.42 -13.35
C GLY A 28 0.40 0.35 -14.08
N LEU A 29 -0.29 1.49 -14.20
CA LEU A 29 -1.61 1.57 -14.85
C LEU A 29 -1.55 1.42 -16.38
N GLY A 30 -0.50 1.96 -17.01
CA GLY A 30 -0.44 2.09 -18.47
C GLY A 30 -1.48 3.09 -19.02
N GLY A 31 -1.73 3.02 -20.33
CA GLY A 31 -2.68 3.87 -21.05
C GLY A 31 -3.69 3.07 -21.86
N ALA A 32 -4.04 1.85 -21.44
CA ALA A 32 -4.87 0.91 -22.20
C ALA A 32 -6.31 1.40 -22.51
N SER A 33 -6.71 2.58 -22.03
CA SER A 33 -7.93 3.26 -22.46
C SER A 33 -7.83 3.78 -23.90
N CYS A 34 -6.66 4.29 -24.32
CA CYS A 34 -6.39 4.77 -25.67
C CYS A 34 -4.87 4.92 -25.90
N GLY A 35 -4.16 3.80 -25.85
CA GLY A 35 -2.69 3.77 -25.87
C GLY A 35 -2.13 2.42 -25.45
N PRO A 36 -0.81 2.30 -25.28
CA PRO A 36 -0.19 1.05 -24.85
C PRO A 36 -0.61 0.70 -23.42
N GLY A 37 -0.70 -0.59 -23.12
CA GLY A 37 -0.82 -1.07 -21.75
C GLY A 37 0.44 -0.78 -20.91
N THR A 38 0.48 -1.32 -19.71
CA THR A 38 1.62 -1.20 -18.80
C THR A 38 2.90 -1.72 -19.47
N LEU A 39 3.95 -0.89 -19.49
CA LEU A 39 5.23 -1.27 -20.09
C LEU A 39 5.91 -2.39 -19.29
N PRO A 40 6.71 -3.27 -19.92
CA PRO A 40 7.30 -4.43 -19.27
C PRO A 40 8.05 -4.13 -17.95
N GLN A 41 8.77 -3.01 -17.88
CA GLN A 41 9.52 -2.60 -16.68
C GLN A 41 8.65 -2.17 -15.49
N TYR A 42 7.35 -1.95 -15.70
CA TYR A 42 6.39 -1.55 -14.66
C TYR A 42 5.40 -2.67 -14.29
N LEU A 43 5.61 -3.88 -14.81
CA LEU A 43 4.86 -5.06 -14.42
C LEU A 43 5.41 -5.65 -13.12
N VAL A 44 4.53 -6.21 -12.30
CA VAL A 44 4.89 -7.12 -11.20
C VAL A 44 4.79 -8.53 -11.74
N LEU A 45 5.92 -9.09 -12.16
CA LEU A 45 5.99 -10.44 -12.74
C LEU A 45 5.95 -11.53 -11.66
N PRO A 46 5.58 -12.77 -11.99
CA PRO A 46 5.73 -13.88 -11.06
C PRO A 46 7.19 -14.04 -10.60
N GLY A 47 7.39 -14.22 -9.30
CA GLY A 47 8.71 -14.36 -8.69
C GLY A 47 8.64 -14.31 -7.17
N THR A 48 9.79 -14.48 -6.52
CA THR A 48 9.88 -14.34 -5.06
C THR A 48 10.09 -12.88 -4.69
N TYR A 49 9.21 -12.37 -3.83
CA TYR A 49 9.29 -11.03 -3.25
C TYR A 49 9.33 -11.15 -1.73
N GLU A 50 10.26 -10.44 -1.10
CA GLU A 50 10.33 -10.33 0.35
C GLU A 50 9.94 -8.91 0.76
N PHE A 51 9.05 -8.82 1.74
CA PHE A 51 8.52 -7.55 2.23
C PHE A 51 8.26 -7.66 3.72
N THR A 52 8.71 -6.66 4.47
CA THR A 52 8.55 -6.61 5.92
C THR A 52 8.10 -5.22 6.31
N VAL A 53 7.08 -5.16 7.17
CA VAL A 53 6.56 -3.92 7.73
C VAL A 53 6.58 -4.01 9.24
N ARG A 54 6.70 -2.85 9.89
CA ARG A 54 6.49 -2.72 11.33
C ARG A 54 5.34 -1.75 11.58
N LEU A 55 4.30 -2.25 12.23
CA LEU A 55 3.21 -1.44 12.74
C LEU A 55 3.34 -1.35 14.26
N ARG A 56 3.39 -0.13 14.78
CA ARG A 56 3.47 0.13 16.21
C ARG A 56 2.50 1.27 16.54
N PRO A 57 1.56 1.08 17.49
CA PRO A 57 0.78 2.18 18.02
C PRO A 57 1.71 3.15 18.75
N PHE A 58 1.41 4.44 18.68
CA PHE A 58 2.18 5.47 19.38
C PHE A 58 1.25 6.55 19.91
N ASN A 59 1.72 7.27 20.92
CA ASN A 59 1.00 8.38 21.50
C ASN A 59 1.67 9.70 21.13
N ARG A 60 0.97 10.54 20.34
CA ARG A 60 1.47 11.86 19.92
C ARG A 60 1.82 12.80 21.08
N GLY A 61 1.23 12.62 22.26
CA GLY A 61 1.51 13.43 23.46
C GLY A 61 2.82 13.07 24.15
N HIS A 62 3.38 11.88 23.90
CA HIS A 62 4.58 11.38 24.57
C HIS A 62 5.71 11.03 23.59
N GLU A 63 5.38 10.84 22.31
CA GLU A 63 6.30 10.32 21.31
C GLU A 63 6.16 11.09 20.00
N ASN A 64 7.29 11.32 19.33
CA ASN A 64 7.32 11.90 18.01
C ASN A 64 7.24 10.80 16.92
N PRO A 65 6.22 10.80 16.05
CA PRO A 65 6.10 9.80 14.99
C PRO A 65 7.29 9.77 14.02
N ALA A 66 7.94 10.90 13.77
CA ALA A 66 9.09 10.97 12.86
C ALA A 66 10.29 10.20 13.41
N ASP A 67 10.52 10.28 14.73
CA ASP A 67 11.60 9.57 15.40
C ASP A 67 11.31 8.07 15.44
N LEU A 68 10.08 7.69 15.79
CA LEU A 68 9.63 6.29 15.77
C LEU A 68 9.76 5.68 14.37
N ALA A 69 9.29 6.37 13.32
CA ALA A 69 9.36 5.87 11.95
C ALA A 69 10.80 5.60 11.46
N ARG A 70 11.78 6.33 12.00
CA ARG A 70 13.22 6.18 11.66
C ARG A 70 13.99 5.30 12.65
N GLN A 71 13.35 4.80 13.70
CA GLN A 71 13.98 3.91 14.68
C GLN A 71 14.52 2.67 13.98
N ARG A 72 15.84 2.48 14.05
CA ARG A 72 16.51 1.25 13.60
C ARG A 72 16.15 0.11 14.54
N LEU A 73 15.68 -0.99 13.97
CA LEU A 73 15.46 -2.24 14.68
C LEU A 73 16.51 -3.26 14.25
N PRO A 74 16.80 -4.26 15.09
CA PRO A 74 17.53 -5.44 14.64
C PRO A 74 16.80 -6.05 13.44
N VAL A 75 17.57 -6.52 12.46
CA VAL A 75 17.03 -7.23 11.30
C VAL A 75 16.29 -8.46 11.80
N TYR A 76 15.03 -8.61 11.38
CA TYR A 76 14.29 -9.84 11.61
C TYR A 76 14.93 -10.94 10.77
N SER A 77 15.51 -11.95 11.43
CA SER A 77 15.97 -13.18 10.79
C SER A 77 14.98 -14.30 11.14
N PRO A 78 14.16 -14.78 10.19
CA PRO A 78 13.36 -15.97 10.44
C PRO A 78 14.27 -17.19 10.68
N PRO A 79 13.80 -18.21 11.44
CA PRO A 79 14.50 -19.49 11.54
C PRO A 79 14.52 -20.26 10.21
#